data_AF-A0A8I0MDX9-F1
#
_entry.id   AF-A0A8I0MDX9-F1
#
_cell.length_a   1.000
_cell.length_b   1.000
_cell.length_c   1.000
_cell.angle_alpha   90.00
_cell.angle_beta   90.00
_cell.angle_gamma   90.00
#
_symmetry.space_group_name_H-M   'P 1'
#
loop_
_entity.id
_entity.type
_entity.pdbx_description
1 polymer ?
#
loop_
_entity_poly.entity_id
_entity_poly.type
_entity_poly.pdbx_seq_one_letter_code
_entity_poly.pdbx_strand_id
1 'polypeptide(L)'
;MIYGIGTDICDVRRIRASLERHGDRFAEKVLAEGELATWRARRARWPERGIRFVATRFSAKEAFSKAIGMGMVMPMTWRSCEVIKLPSGQPAIVLHGALKEWFEARNLQVHLSVTDESDYAASFCVVERRA
;
A
#
# COMPACT_ATOMS: atom_id res chain seq x y z
N MET A 1 -6.49 -4.59 -21.57
CA MET A 1 -7.52 -5.49 -21.01
C MET A 1 -7.25 -5.66 -19.52
N ILE A 2 -8.29 -5.71 -18.67
CA ILE A 2 -8.12 -5.92 -17.22
C ILE A 2 -7.40 -7.26 -17.00
N TYR A 3 -6.29 -7.22 -16.25
CA TYR A 3 -5.52 -8.38 -15.82
C TYR A 3 -6.09 -8.95 -14.52
N GLY A 4 -6.47 -8.08 -13.58
CA GLY A 4 -7.08 -8.47 -12.32
C GLY A 4 -7.56 -7.27 -11.51
N ILE A 5 -8.41 -7.55 -10.52
CA ILE A 5 -8.92 -6.58 -9.57
C ILE A 5 -8.63 -7.04 -8.16
N GLY A 6 -8.51 -6.09 -7.24
CA GLY A 6 -8.34 -6.38 -5.83
C GLY A 6 -8.95 -5.30 -4.97
N THR A 7 -9.51 -5.72 -3.85
CA THR A 7 -10.02 -4.82 -2.81
C THR A 7 -9.58 -5.31 -1.44
N ASP A 8 -9.41 -4.37 -0.53
CA ASP A 8 -9.13 -4.66 0.87
C ASP A 8 -9.81 -3.62 1.76
N ILE A 9 -10.19 -4.06 2.96
CA ILE A 9 -10.66 -3.22 4.06
C ILE A 9 -9.83 -3.53 5.30
N CYS A 10 -9.26 -2.49 5.88
CA CYS A 10 -8.36 -2.56 7.01
C CYS A 10 -8.98 -1.83 8.21
N ASP A 11 -9.12 -2.54 9.31
CA ASP A 11 -9.53 -1.96 10.60
C ASP A 11 -8.35 -1.17 11.21
N VAL A 12 -8.51 0.15 11.31
CA VAL A 12 -7.49 1.07 11.84
C VAL A 12 -7.13 0.74 13.28
N ARG A 13 -8.05 0.19 14.07
CA ARG A 13 -7.82 -0.21 15.46
C ARG A 13 -6.86 -1.40 15.54
N ARG A 14 -6.90 -2.32 14.56
CA ARG A 14 -5.93 -3.43 14.48
C ARG A 14 -4.53 -2.93 14.13
N ILE A 15 -4.43 -1.90 13.29
CA ILE A 15 -3.16 -1.24 12.96
C ILE A 15 -2.61 -0.50 14.18
N ARG A 16 -3.46 0.23 14.91
CA ARG A 16 -3.09 0.85 16.19
C ARG A 16 -2.52 -0.19 17.15
N ALA A 17 -3.25 -1.26 17.42
CA ALA A 17 -2.81 -2.30 18.35
C ALA A 17 -1.47 -2.93 17.92
N SER A 18 -1.25 -3.09 16.62
CA SER A 18 0.03 -3.59 16.09
C SER A 18 1.18 -2.60 16.29
N LEU A 19 0.94 -1.31 16.05
CA LEU A 19 1.91 -0.24 16.29
C LEU A 19 2.22 -0.06 17.79
N GLU A 20 1.23 -0.18 18.67
CA GLU A 20 1.43 -0.11 20.12
C GLU A 20 2.24 -1.31 20.63
N ARG A 21 1.97 -2.51 20.10
CA ARG A 21 2.66 -3.75 20.50
C ARG A 21 4.10 -3.83 19.98
N HIS A 22 4.33 -3.43 18.74
CA HIS A 22 5.61 -3.67 18.05
C HIS A 22 6.43 -2.41 17.79
N GLY A 23 5.85 -1.23 18.05
CA GLY A 23 6.46 0.06 17.76
C GLY A 23 6.76 0.23 16.27
N ASP A 24 7.83 0.96 16.00
CA ASP A 24 8.25 1.34 14.64
C ASP A 24 8.58 0.11 13.77
N ARG A 25 8.95 -1.03 14.36
CA ARG A 25 9.25 -2.28 13.62
C ARG A 25 8.08 -2.75 12.75
N PHE A 26 6.83 -2.53 13.19
CA PHE A 26 5.67 -2.88 12.38
C PHE A 26 5.55 -1.97 11.16
N ALA A 27 5.71 -0.65 11.34
CA ALA A 27 5.70 0.30 10.25
C ALA A 27 6.85 0.02 9.27
N GLU A 28 8.05 -0.28 9.75
CA GLU A 28 9.23 -0.61 8.94
C GLU A 28 9.07 -1.89 8.13
N LYS A 29 8.27 -2.85 8.62
CA LYS A 29 7.90 -4.05 7.86
C LYS A 29 6.93 -3.72 6.72
N VAL A 30 5.94 -2.87 6.96
CA VAL A 30 4.86 -2.58 6.02
C VAL A 30 5.25 -1.52 4.98
N LEU A 31 6.00 -0.49 5.40
CA LEU A 31 6.27 0.70 4.60
C LEU A 31 7.60 0.59 3.84
N ALA A 32 7.58 1.04 2.58
CA ALA A 32 8.77 1.28 1.79
C ALA A 32 9.53 2.52 2.33
N GLU A 33 10.74 2.75 1.82
CA GLU A 33 11.61 3.82 2.32
C GLU A 33 11.00 5.22 2.17
N GLY A 34 10.44 5.56 1.01
CA GLY A 34 9.78 6.85 0.80
C GLY A 34 8.50 7.03 1.63
N GLU A 35 7.78 5.94 1.89
CA GLU A 35 6.63 5.93 2.80
C GLU A 35 7.03 6.15 4.25
N LEU A 36 8.15 5.58 4.72
CA LEU A 36 8.63 5.75 6.08
C LEU A 36 8.95 7.21 6.40
N ALA A 37 9.60 7.92 5.48
CA ALA A 37 9.86 9.35 5.63
C ALA A 37 8.55 10.14 5.80
N THR A 38 7.56 9.87 4.95
CA THR A 38 6.24 10.49 5.02
C THR A 38 5.51 10.16 6.32
N TRP A 39 5.57 8.89 6.74
CA TRP A 39 4.93 8.41 7.96
C TRP A 39 5.50 9.08 9.21
N ARG A 40 6.84 9.14 9.33
CA ARG A 40 7.52 9.80 10.46
C ARG A 40 7.10 11.27 10.58
N ALA A 41 7.08 11.99 9.47
CA ALA A 41 6.64 13.40 9.45
C ALA A 41 5.16 13.56 9.85
N ARG A 42 4.27 12.70 9.34
CA ARG A 42 2.84 12.75 9.69
C ARG A 42 2.58 12.39 11.14
N ARG A 43 3.22 11.33 11.63
CA ARG A 43 3.11 10.86 13.03
C ARG A 43 3.58 11.94 14.00
N ALA A 44 4.71 12.58 13.73
CA ALA A 44 5.23 13.67 14.56
C ALA A 44 4.26 14.86 14.66
N ARG A 45 3.59 15.19 13.55
CA ARG A 45 2.60 16.28 13.51
C ARG A 45 1.27 15.92 14.17
N TRP A 46 0.77 14.70 13.92
CA TRP A 46 -0.46 14.19 14.51
C TRP A 46 -0.39 12.66 14.55
N PRO A 47 -0.21 12.05 15.74
CA PRO A 47 -0.01 10.60 15.87
C PRO A 47 -1.06 9.76 15.14
N GLU A 48 -2.29 10.24 15.18
CA GLU A 48 -3.44 9.56 14.59
C GLU A 48 -3.44 9.53 13.06
N ARG A 49 -2.92 10.58 12.42
CA ARG A 49 -2.64 10.55 10.98
C ARG A 49 -1.53 9.56 10.64
N GLY A 50 -0.59 9.33 11.55
CA GLY A 50 0.43 8.29 11.38
C GLY A 50 -0.16 6.89 11.34
N ILE A 51 -1.12 6.61 12.22
CA ILE A 51 -1.81 5.30 12.29
C ILE A 51 -2.65 5.07 11.03
N ARG A 52 -3.51 6.04 10.67
CA ARG A 52 -4.30 5.96 9.42
C ARG A 52 -3.43 5.86 8.17
N PHE A 53 -2.26 6.53 8.16
CA PHE A 53 -1.32 6.38 7.06
C PHE A 53 -0.85 4.94 6.90
N VAL A 54 -0.43 4.27 7.97
CA VAL A 54 -0.05 2.84 7.90
C VAL A 54 -1.23 1.97 7.47
N ALA A 55 -2.44 2.23 7.98
CA ALA A 55 -3.64 1.47 7.60
C ALA A 55 -3.98 1.58 6.10
N THR A 56 -3.93 2.80 5.55
CA THR A 56 -4.14 2.99 4.11
C THR A 56 -3.09 2.29 3.26
N ARG A 57 -1.82 2.24 3.71
CA ARG A 57 -0.75 1.51 3.00
C ARG A 57 -0.91 0.02 3.10
N PHE A 58 -1.33 -0.48 4.25
CA PHE A 58 -1.65 -1.89 4.44
C PHE A 58 -2.75 -2.32 3.46
N SER A 59 -3.88 -1.63 3.48
CA SER A 59 -5.03 -1.88 2.60
C SER A 59 -4.66 -1.79 1.12
N ALA A 60 -3.93 -0.75 0.70
CA ALA A 60 -3.55 -0.57 -0.70
C ALA A 60 -2.64 -1.71 -1.21
N LYS A 61 -1.69 -2.16 -0.39
CA LYS A 61 -0.74 -3.22 -0.76
C LYS A 61 -1.41 -4.60 -0.81
N GLU A 62 -2.34 -4.87 0.11
CA GLU A 62 -3.19 -6.07 0.06
C GLU A 62 -4.07 -6.08 -1.19
N ALA A 63 -4.76 -4.96 -1.48
CA ALA A 63 -5.57 -4.82 -2.69
C ALA A 63 -4.74 -5.02 -3.97
N PHE A 64 -3.54 -4.44 -4.03
CA PHE A 64 -2.62 -4.67 -5.14
C PHE A 64 -2.19 -6.14 -5.26
N SER A 65 -1.81 -6.77 -4.15
CA SER A 65 -1.37 -8.18 -4.13
C SER A 65 -2.44 -9.15 -4.65
N LYS A 66 -3.72 -8.84 -4.38
CA LYS A 66 -4.89 -9.57 -4.89
C LYS A 66 -5.08 -9.31 -6.39
N ALA A 67 -4.96 -8.05 -6.83
CA ALA A 67 -5.12 -7.67 -8.23
C ALA A 67 -4.07 -8.30 -9.16
N ILE A 68 -2.85 -8.55 -8.67
CA ILE A 68 -1.81 -9.28 -9.43
C ILE A 68 -1.87 -10.80 -9.24
N GLY A 69 -2.79 -11.31 -8.41
CA GLY A 69 -3.00 -12.75 -8.20
C GLY A 69 -1.93 -13.48 -7.38
N MET A 70 -1.04 -12.75 -6.68
CA MET A 70 0.05 -13.36 -5.90
C MET A 70 -0.25 -13.49 -4.40
N GLY A 71 -1.05 -12.58 -3.84
CA GLY A 71 -1.04 -12.33 -2.40
C GLY A 71 0.35 -11.88 -1.92
N MET A 72 0.64 -12.06 -0.63
CA MET A 72 1.93 -11.69 -0.01
C MET A 72 2.99 -12.79 -0.18
N VAL A 73 3.23 -13.20 -1.42
CA VAL A 73 4.21 -14.23 -1.81
C VAL A 73 5.22 -13.65 -2.80
N MET A 74 6.51 -13.99 -2.64
CA MET A 74 7.58 -13.51 -3.51
C MET A 74 7.23 -13.68 -5.00
N PRO A 75 7.48 -12.67 -5.86
CA PRO A 75 8.25 -11.45 -5.56
C PRO A 75 7.44 -10.34 -4.84
N MET A 76 6.15 -10.53 -4.59
CA MET A 76 5.33 -9.55 -3.86
C MET A 76 5.67 -9.55 -2.37
N THR A 77 6.11 -8.38 -1.90
CA THR A 77 6.32 -8.08 -0.48
C THR A 77 5.73 -6.70 -0.16
N TRP A 78 5.58 -6.41 1.13
CA TRP A 78 5.15 -5.10 1.59
C TRP A 78 6.03 -3.96 1.06
N ARG A 79 7.35 -4.10 1.11
CA ARG A 79 8.27 -3.00 0.78
C ARG A 79 8.56 -2.88 -0.71
N SER A 80 8.33 -3.95 -1.49
CA SER A 80 8.47 -3.90 -2.95
C SER A 80 7.31 -3.18 -3.64
N CYS A 81 6.19 -2.95 -2.94
CA CYS A 81 5.07 -2.14 -3.40
C CYS A 81 5.00 -0.86 -2.59
N GLU A 82 5.32 0.29 -3.18
CA GLU A 82 5.27 1.59 -2.54
C GLU A 82 4.07 2.39 -3.04
N VAL A 83 3.30 3.01 -2.13
CA VAL A 83 2.19 3.89 -2.49
C VAL A 83 2.59 5.35 -2.31
N ILE A 84 2.77 6.02 -3.45
CA ILE A 84 3.09 7.43 -3.52
C ILE A 84 1.83 8.28 -3.74
N LYS A 85 1.98 9.59 -3.61
CA LYS A 85 0.95 10.58 -3.96
C LYS A 85 1.50 11.49 -5.05
N LEU A 86 0.82 11.53 -6.20
CA LEU A 86 1.17 12.44 -7.29
C LEU A 86 0.89 13.90 -6.89
N PRO A 87 1.46 14.90 -7.59
CA PRO A 87 1.18 16.32 -7.32
C PRO A 87 -0.31 16.67 -7.38
N SER A 88 -1.08 16.00 -8.24
CA SER A 88 -2.55 16.13 -8.33
C SER A 88 -3.29 15.62 -7.08
N GLY A 89 -2.59 14.85 -6.25
CA GLY A 89 -3.12 14.20 -5.07
C GLY A 89 -3.60 12.76 -5.28
N GLN A 90 -3.59 12.27 -6.52
CA GLN A 90 -3.93 10.90 -6.85
C GLN A 90 -2.92 9.91 -6.24
N PRO A 91 -3.37 8.81 -5.59
CA PRO A 91 -2.48 7.75 -5.16
C PRO A 91 -1.97 6.95 -6.36
N ALA A 92 -0.69 6.59 -6.36
CA ALA A 92 -0.06 5.77 -7.39
C ALA A 92 0.87 4.73 -6.76
N ILE A 93 1.18 3.66 -7.49
CA ILE A 93 2.10 2.62 -7.04
C ILE A 93 3.43 2.74 -7.78
N VAL A 94 4.51 2.66 -7.02
CA VAL A 94 5.87 2.45 -7.51
C VAL A 94 6.33 1.08 -7.03
N LEU A 95 6.82 0.27 -7.96
CA LEU A 95 7.30 -1.08 -7.67
C LEU A 95 8.83 -1.10 -7.64
N HIS A 96 9.38 -1.99 -6.81
CA HIS A 96 10.82 -2.12 -6.60
C HIS A 96 11.31 -3.56 -6.79
N GLY A 97 12.58 -3.71 -7.14
CA GLY A 97 13.27 -5.01 -7.26
C GLY A 97 12.58 -6.00 -8.19
N ALA A 98 12.60 -7.29 -7.83
CA ALA A 98 12.05 -8.37 -8.64
C ALA A 98 10.53 -8.21 -8.95
N LEU A 99 9.78 -7.54 -8.09
CA LEU A 99 8.36 -7.28 -8.35
C LEU A 99 8.17 -6.28 -9.50
N LYS A 100 9.03 -5.25 -9.56
CA LYS A 100 9.05 -4.29 -10.66
C LYS A 100 9.33 -5.00 -11.97
N GLU A 101 10.41 -5.77 -12.02
CA GLU A 101 10.82 -6.53 -13.21
C GLU A 101 9.70 -7.49 -13.68
N TRP A 102 9.09 -8.22 -12.74
CA TRP A 102 7.97 -9.13 -13.04
C TRP A 102 6.76 -8.40 -13.65
N PHE A 103 6.44 -7.21 -13.13
CA PHE A 103 5.28 -6.41 -13.53
C PHE A 103 5.50 -5.74 -14.88
N GLU A 104 6.68 -5.16 -15.10
CA GLU A 104 7.09 -4.53 -16.36
C GLU A 104 7.19 -5.55 -17.50
N ALA A 105 7.76 -6.73 -17.26
CA ALA A 105 7.86 -7.80 -18.26
C ALA A 105 6.49 -8.31 -18.76
N ARG A 106 5.41 -8.04 -18.01
CA ARG A 106 4.03 -8.39 -18.38
C ARG A 106 3.25 -7.22 -18.99
N ASN A 107 3.91 -6.08 -19.20
CA ASN A 107 3.33 -4.83 -19.68
C ASN A 107 2.09 -4.41 -18.87
N LEU A 108 2.17 -4.53 -17.55
CA LEU A 108 1.05 -4.22 -16.65
C LEU A 108 1.06 -2.74 -16.25
N GLN A 109 -0.14 -2.24 -15.96
CA GLN A 109 -0.41 -0.92 -15.40
C GLN A 109 -1.38 -1.07 -14.25
N VAL A 110 -1.20 -0.27 -13.20
CA VAL A 110 -2.06 -0.28 -12.01
C VAL A 110 -2.77 1.05 -11.83
N HIS A 111 -4.03 0.95 -11.43
CA HIS A 111 -4.90 2.04 -11.00
C HIS A 111 -5.31 1.77 -9.56
N LEU A 112 -5.05 2.73 -8.68
CA LEU A 112 -5.32 2.59 -7.25
C LEU A 112 -6.25 3.70 -6.78
N SER A 113 -7.22 3.34 -5.95
CA SER A 113 -8.02 4.26 -5.16
C SER A 113 -7.93 3.87 -3.68
N VAL A 114 -7.83 4.87 -2.82
CA VAL A 114 -7.66 4.71 -1.37
C VAL A 114 -8.60 5.68 -0.67
N THR A 115 -9.30 5.19 0.34
CA THR A 115 -10.16 5.99 1.21
C THR A 115 -9.97 5.55 2.65
N ASP A 116 -10.17 6.45 3.59
CA ASP A 116 -10.15 6.15 5.02
C ASP A 116 -11.18 7.00 5.77
N GLU A 117 -11.68 6.41 6.85
CA GLU A 117 -12.37 7.08 7.95
C GLU A 117 -11.67 6.72 9.27
N SER A 118 -12.20 7.21 10.40
CA SER A 118 -11.77 6.98 11.77
C SER A 118 -11.42 5.52 12.06
N ASP A 119 -12.31 4.59 11.68
CA ASP A 119 -12.18 3.17 12.03
C ASP A 119 -11.70 2.27 10.89
N TYR A 120 -11.87 2.69 9.64
CA TYR A 120 -11.59 1.83 8.49
C TYR A 120 -10.81 2.56 7.40
N ALA A 121 -9.84 1.86 6.81
CA ALA A 121 -9.25 2.22 5.54
C ALA A 121 -9.66 1.19 4.50
N ALA A 122 -9.94 1.62 3.27
CA ALA A 122 -10.27 0.72 2.18
C ALA A 122 -9.51 1.09 0.91
N SER A 123 -9.31 0.11 0.04
CA SER A 123 -8.63 0.33 -1.23
C SER A 123 -9.24 -0.51 -2.34
N PHE A 124 -9.23 0.07 -3.53
CA PHE A 124 -9.60 -0.60 -4.78
C PHE A 124 -8.44 -0.51 -5.75
N CYS A 125 -8.08 -1.64 -6.33
CA CYS A 125 -6.98 -1.76 -7.25
C CYS A 125 -7.47 -2.44 -8.53
N VAL A 126 -7.16 -1.85 -9.68
CA VAL A 126 -7.35 -2.46 -10.99
C VAL A 126 -6.00 -2.54 -11.65
N VAL A 127 -5.61 -3.73 -12.09
CA VAL A 127 -4.42 -3.94 -12.91
C VAL A 127 -4.89 -4.28 -14.31
N GLU A 128 -4.33 -3.61 -15.31
CA GLU A 128 -4.58 -3.88 -16.72
C GLU A 128 -3.28 -4.19 -17.45
N ARG A 129 -3.39 -4.94 -18.55
CA ARG A 129 -2.32 -5.10 -19.51
C ARG A 129 -2.44 -4.03 -20.59
N ARG A 130 -1.37 -3.26 -20.77
CA ARG A 130 -1.21 -2.32 -21.89
C ARG A 130 -1.13 -3.12 -23.18
N ALA A 131 -1.87 -2.66 -24.18
CA ALA A 131 -1.82 -3.20 -25.53
C ALA A 131 -0.45 -2.92 -26.17
#